data_AF-A0A366JCU8-F1
#
_entry.id   AF-A0A366JCU8-F1
#
_cell.length_a   1.000
_cell.length_b   1.000
_cell.length_c   1.000
_cell.angle_alpha   90.00
_cell.angle_beta   90.00
_cell.angle_gamma   90.00
#
_symmetry.space_group_name_H-M   'P 1'
#
loop_
_entity.id
_entity.type
_entity.pdbx_description
1 polymer ?
#
loop_
_entity_poly.entity_id
_entity_poly.type
_entity_poly.pdbx_seq_one_letter_code
_entity_poly.pdbx_strand_id
1 'polypeptide(L)'
;MHKVFVFGTLKEGFPNFKTNKGIRYRGDFETKDRYPLYLIGERFSPWLVLQSGEGHPVKGQVFEVSDDVLAEMDALERITAIDGYRKVSIPVICLESGDEVDVLAYGKPPEMLEEVQVMQELAGEYGLEHAALYRSRSA
;
A
#
# COMPACT_ATOMS: atom_id res chain seq x y z
N MET A 1 -18.05 -5.67 -4.99
CA MET A 1 -17.41 -4.77 -4.01
C MET A 1 -16.19 -5.48 -3.47
N HIS A 2 -15.05 -4.80 -3.48
CA HIS A 2 -13.77 -5.32 -3.03
C HIS A 2 -13.29 -4.56 -1.80
N LYS A 3 -12.59 -5.22 -0.90
CA LYS A 3 -11.90 -4.55 0.21
C LYS A 3 -10.45 -4.38 -0.19
N VAL A 4 -9.99 -3.14 -0.26
CA VAL A 4 -8.61 -2.81 -0.62
C VAL A 4 -7.91 -2.19 0.58
N PHE A 5 -6.80 -2.78 0.97
CA PHE A 5 -5.90 -2.25 1.98
C PHE A 5 -4.85 -1.35 1.33
N VAL A 6 -4.80 -0.11 1.82
CA VAL A 6 -3.85 0.91 1.39
C VAL A 6 -2.97 1.31 2.57
N PHE A 7 -1.66 1.23 2.39
CA PHE A 7 -0.66 1.57 3.41
C PHE A 7 0.11 2.86 3.06
N GLY A 8 0.14 3.25 1.79
CA GLY A 8 0.94 4.35 1.26
C GLY A 8 0.12 5.57 0.85
N THR A 9 0.38 6.07 -0.36
CA THR A 9 -0.16 7.34 -0.86
C THR A 9 -1.68 7.40 -1.07
N LEU A 10 -2.34 6.24 -1.13
CA LEU A 10 -3.80 6.09 -1.32
C LEU A 10 -4.61 6.16 -0.02
N LYS A 11 -3.95 6.28 1.14
CA LYS A 11 -4.62 6.48 2.43
C LYS A 11 -5.36 7.82 2.47
N GLU A 12 -6.43 7.90 3.26
CA GLU A 12 -7.13 9.17 3.55
C GLU A 12 -6.17 10.19 4.17
N GLY A 13 -6.15 11.41 3.62
CA GLY A 13 -5.20 12.46 4.00
C GLY A 13 -3.84 12.40 3.28
N PHE A 14 -3.62 11.44 2.37
CA PHE A 14 -2.36 11.27 1.64
C PHE A 14 -2.48 11.68 0.15
N PRO A 15 -1.35 11.93 -0.56
CA PRO A 15 -1.35 12.63 -1.84
C PRO A 15 -2.21 12.06 -2.97
N ASN A 16 -2.42 10.74 -2.99
CA ASN A 16 -3.18 10.05 -4.03
C ASN A 16 -4.59 9.64 -3.57
N PHE A 17 -5.05 10.07 -2.39
CA PHE A 17 -6.37 9.71 -1.87
C PHE A 17 -7.52 10.02 -2.83
N LYS A 18 -7.42 11.10 -3.62
CA LYS A 18 -8.43 11.48 -4.63
C LYS A 18 -8.73 10.39 -5.67
N THR A 19 -7.80 9.44 -5.89
CA THR A 19 -8.00 8.28 -6.77
C THR A 19 -8.73 7.15 -6.03
N ASN A 20 -8.56 7.05 -4.72
CA ASN A 20 -9.32 6.14 -3.87
C ASN A 20 -10.71 6.72 -3.58
N LYS A 21 -11.66 6.44 -4.47
CA LYS A 21 -13.08 6.83 -4.32
C LYS A 21 -13.89 5.79 -3.51
N GLY A 22 -13.20 4.94 -2.75
CA GLY A 22 -13.83 3.93 -1.91
C GLY A 22 -14.50 4.51 -0.66
N ILE A 23 -15.30 3.69 0.00
CA ILE A 23 -15.90 4.02 1.29
C ILE A 23 -15.02 3.41 2.38
N ARG A 24 -14.67 4.23 3.37
CA ARG A 24 -13.88 3.80 4.52
C ARG A 24 -14.54 2.61 5.23
N TYR A 25 -13.82 1.49 5.33
CA TYR A 25 -14.30 0.31 6.03
C TYR A 25 -13.71 0.29 7.44
N ARG A 26 -14.51 0.67 8.45
CA ARG A 26 -14.12 0.71 9.87
C ARG A 26 -12.90 1.62 10.16
N GLY A 27 -12.18 1.33 11.25
CA GLY A 27 -10.99 2.03 11.70
C GLY A 27 -9.72 1.64 10.91
N ASP A 28 -8.56 1.79 11.56
CA ASP A 28 -7.28 1.40 11.00
C ASP A 28 -7.01 -0.10 11.13
N PHE A 29 -6.15 -0.59 10.24
CA PHE A 29 -5.80 -2.00 10.14
C PHE A 29 -4.27 -2.14 10.12
N GLU A 30 -3.79 -3.34 10.44
CA GLU A 30 -2.42 -3.75 10.17
C GLU A 30 -2.38 -5.10 9.45
N THR A 31 -1.34 -5.36 8.66
CA THR A 31 -1.14 -6.68 8.07
C THR A 31 -0.93 -7.72 9.17
N LYS A 32 -1.56 -8.89 9.04
CA LYS A 32 -1.37 -9.99 9.99
C LYS A 32 0.07 -10.51 9.96
N ASP A 33 0.59 -10.69 8.76
CA ASP A 33 2.00 -11.01 8.54
C ASP A 33 2.84 -9.74 8.49
N ARG A 34 4.14 -9.91 8.73
CA ARG A 34 5.12 -8.84 8.60
C ARG A 34 5.54 -8.71 7.14
N TYR A 35 5.74 -7.48 6.69
CA TYR A 35 6.31 -7.17 5.38
C TYR A 35 7.36 -6.06 5.48
N PRO A 36 8.44 -6.09 4.67
CA PRO A 36 9.31 -4.95 4.51
C PRO A 36 8.58 -3.79 3.82
N LEU A 37 8.78 -2.58 4.34
CA LEU A 37 8.21 -1.34 3.79
C LEU A 37 9.33 -0.32 3.58
N TYR A 38 9.48 0.17 2.35
CA TYR A 38 10.56 1.08 1.97
C TYR A 38 10.06 2.34 1.29
N LEU A 39 10.86 3.40 1.36
CA LEU A 39 10.80 4.53 0.43
C LEU A 39 11.86 4.35 -0.65
N ILE A 40 11.42 4.30 -1.91
CA ILE A 40 12.27 3.95 -3.05
C ILE A 40 12.47 5.14 -3.99
N GLY A 41 13.73 5.35 -4.37
CA GLY A 41 14.21 6.31 -5.36
C GLY A 41 13.96 7.78 -5.01
N GLU A 42 14.32 8.67 -5.93
CA GLU A 42 14.19 10.14 -5.77
C GLU A 42 12.75 10.64 -5.56
N ARG A 43 11.78 9.77 -5.83
CA ARG A 43 10.35 10.05 -5.66
C ARG A 43 9.81 9.61 -4.31
N PHE A 44 10.63 8.97 -3.47
CA PHE A 44 10.25 8.43 -2.16
C PHE A 44 8.94 7.62 -2.23
N SER A 45 8.84 6.75 -3.25
CA SER A 45 7.62 5.96 -3.47
C SER A 45 7.54 4.83 -2.44
N PRO A 46 6.40 4.66 -1.73
CA PRO A 46 6.26 3.62 -0.72
C PRO A 46 6.10 2.24 -1.36
N TRP A 47 7.01 1.33 -1.07
CA TRP A 47 7.00 -0.05 -1.57
C TRP A 47 6.78 -1.02 -0.42
N LEU A 48 5.63 -1.72 -0.45
CA LEU A 48 5.41 -2.93 0.33
C LEU A 48 6.01 -4.12 -0.42
N VAL A 49 7.01 -4.77 0.15
CA VAL A 49 7.68 -5.90 -0.51
C VAL A 49 6.98 -7.19 -0.12
N LEU A 50 6.67 -8.03 -1.11
CA LEU A 50 5.89 -9.27 -0.97
C LEU A 50 6.71 -10.42 -0.39
N GLN A 51 7.38 -10.17 0.74
CA GLN A 51 8.20 -11.12 1.47
C GLN A 51 7.60 -11.31 2.86
N SER A 52 6.54 -12.14 2.92
CA SER A 52 5.82 -12.40 4.17
C SER A 52 6.74 -12.98 5.24
N GLY A 53 6.62 -12.47 6.45
CA GLY A 53 7.40 -12.90 7.61
C GLY A 53 8.58 -11.99 7.96
N GLU A 54 8.92 -11.04 7.10
CA GLU A 54 10.04 -10.09 7.30
C GLU A 54 9.57 -8.66 7.56
N GLY A 55 10.45 -7.81 8.10
CA GLY A 55 10.09 -6.43 8.45
C GLY A 55 9.08 -6.36 9.60
N HIS A 56 7.99 -5.62 9.41
CA HIS A 56 7.03 -5.28 10.45
C HIS A 56 5.58 -5.47 9.98
N PRO A 57 4.61 -5.64 10.90
CA PRO A 57 3.20 -5.47 10.57
C PRO A 57 3.00 -4.08 9.98
N VAL A 58 2.37 -4.00 8.81
CA VAL A 58 2.22 -2.74 8.08
C VAL A 58 0.87 -2.15 8.41
N LYS A 59 0.87 -0.93 8.97
CA LYS A 59 -0.35 -0.17 9.25
C LYS A 59 -0.91 0.48 8.01
N GLY A 60 -2.22 0.49 7.93
CA GLY A 60 -2.93 1.08 6.83
C GLY A 60 -4.42 1.07 7.04
N GLN A 61 -5.11 1.09 5.92
CA GLN A 61 -6.47 1.56 5.83
C GLN A 61 -7.25 0.70 4.85
N VAL A 62 -8.44 0.24 5.21
CA VAL A 62 -9.28 -0.57 4.31
C VAL A 62 -10.42 0.28 3.75
N PHE A 63 -10.66 0.13 2.45
CA PHE A 63 -11.77 0.75 1.74
C PHE A 63 -12.57 -0.29 0.97
N GLU A 64 -13.89 -0.16 1.00
CA GLU A 64 -14.79 -0.87 0.10
C GLU A 64 -14.90 -0.10 -1.22
N VAL A 65 -14.54 -0.76 -2.33
CA VAL A 65 -14.49 -0.17 -3.67
C VAL A 65 -15.36 -0.96 -4.65
N SER A 66 -15.95 -0.25 -5.61
CA SER A 66 -16.60 -0.88 -6.77
C SER A 66 -15.55 -1.42 -7.75
N ASP A 67 -15.99 -2.19 -8.75
CA ASP A 67 -15.10 -2.68 -9.81
C ASP A 67 -14.44 -1.53 -10.58
N ASP A 68 -15.18 -0.45 -10.86
CA ASP A 68 -14.66 0.74 -11.57
C ASP A 68 -13.59 1.46 -10.76
N VAL A 69 -13.82 1.65 -9.44
CA VAL A 69 -12.83 2.29 -8.56
C VAL A 69 -11.59 1.42 -8.43
N LEU A 70 -11.75 0.09 -8.33
CA LEU A 70 -10.63 -0.82 -8.32
C LEU A 70 -9.80 -0.74 -9.62
N ALA A 71 -10.46 -0.61 -10.77
CA ALA A 71 -9.77 -0.44 -12.05
C ALA A 71 -8.97 0.89 -12.13
N GLU A 72 -9.49 1.99 -11.56
CA GLU A 72 -8.74 3.25 -11.46
C GLU A 72 -7.49 3.10 -10.58
N MET A 73 -7.61 2.39 -9.44
CA MET A 73 -6.47 2.10 -8.56
C MET A 73 -5.44 1.19 -9.24
N ASP A 74 -5.89 0.14 -9.94
CA ASP A 74 -5.04 -0.77 -10.71
C ASP A 74 -4.22 -0.03 -11.80
N ALA A 75 -4.85 0.97 -12.45
CA ALA A 75 -4.19 1.80 -13.46
C ALA A 75 -3.12 2.71 -12.83
N LEU A 76 -3.42 3.34 -11.69
CA LEU A 76 -2.46 4.16 -10.94
C LEU A 76 -1.24 3.34 -10.50
N GLU A 77 -1.48 2.15 -9.97
CA GLU A 77 -0.45 1.23 -9.47
C GLU A 77 0.23 0.41 -10.60
N ARG A 78 -0.24 0.60 -11.85
CA ARG A 78 0.31 0.03 -13.09
C ARG A 78 0.44 -1.50 -13.04
N ILE A 79 -0.57 -2.22 -12.56
CA ILE A 79 -0.43 -3.66 -12.28
C ILE A 79 -0.07 -4.54 -13.49
N THR A 80 -0.32 -4.06 -14.71
CA THR A 80 0.03 -4.74 -15.97
C THR A 80 1.45 -4.43 -16.45
N ALA A 81 2.10 -3.41 -15.89
CA ALA A 81 3.47 -3.05 -16.24
C ALA A 81 4.47 -3.99 -15.55
N ILE A 82 5.56 -4.29 -16.25
CA ILE A 82 6.62 -5.13 -15.71
C ILE A 82 7.20 -4.52 -14.42
N ASP A 83 7.40 -3.20 -14.41
CA ASP A 83 7.86 -2.38 -13.29
C ASP A 83 6.71 -1.86 -12.39
N GLY A 84 5.49 -2.39 -12.55
CA GLY A 84 4.32 -2.03 -11.76
C GLY A 84 4.20 -2.77 -10.43
N TYR A 85 3.18 -2.48 -9.65
CA TYR A 85 2.85 -3.28 -8.47
C TYR A 85 2.18 -4.59 -8.89
N ARG A 86 2.05 -5.51 -7.95
CA ARG A 86 1.25 -6.72 -8.06
C ARG A 86 0.10 -6.62 -7.08
N LYS A 87 -1.10 -6.90 -7.56
CA LYS A 87 -2.29 -7.00 -6.72
C LYS A 87 -2.34 -8.38 -6.10
N VAL A 88 -2.37 -8.45 -4.77
CA VAL A 88 -2.37 -9.70 -4.00
C VAL A 88 -3.50 -9.69 -2.98
N SER A 89 -3.92 -10.87 -2.53
CA SER A 89 -4.83 -11.01 -1.38
C SER A 89 -4.00 -11.30 -0.13
N ILE A 90 -4.17 -10.51 0.92
CA ILE A 90 -3.50 -10.70 2.22
C ILE A 90 -4.49 -10.53 3.38
N PRO A 91 -4.27 -11.20 4.52
CA PRO A 91 -5.05 -10.97 5.73
C PRO A 91 -4.57 -9.73 6.48
N VAL A 92 -5.51 -8.92 6.96
CA VAL A 92 -5.28 -7.76 7.85
C VAL A 92 -6.11 -7.87 9.12
N ILE A 93 -5.61 -7.29 10.21
CA ILE A 93 -6.26 -7.24 11.51
C ILE A 93 -6.79 -5.83 11.75
N CYS A 94 -8.07 -5.72 12.09
CA CYS A 94 -8.69 -4.46 12.52
C CYS A 94 -8.14 -4.06 13.90
N LEU A 95 -7.54 -2.87 14.02
CA LEU A 95 -6.94 -2.44 15.28
C LEU A 95 -7.97 -2.15 16.39
N GLU A 96 -9.22 -1.86 16.01
CA GLU A 96 -10.30 -1.60 16.96
C GLU A 96 -10.95 -2.88 17.48
N SER A 97 -11.24 -3.84 16.58
CA SER A 97 -12.01 -5.04 16.93
C SER A 97 -11.17 -6.32 17.08
N GLY A 98 -9.95 -6.34 16.55
CA GLY A 98 -9.11 -7.55 16.47
C GLY A 98 -9.55 -8.53 15.38
N ASP A 99 -10.57 -8.19 14.59
CA ASP A 99 -11.07 -9.07 13.52
C ASP A 99 -10.06 -9.18 12.36
N GLU A 100 -9.89 -10.40 11.88
CA GLU A 100 -9.14 -10.69 10.65
C GLU A 100 -10.05 -10.56 9.42
N VAL A 101 -9.54 -9.91 8.37
CA VAL A 101 -10.25 -9.70 7.11
C VAL A 101 -9.28 -9.90 5.95
N ASP A 102 -9.67 -10.70 4.96
CA ASP A 102 -8.95 -10.80 3.68
C ASP A 102 -9.24 -9.59 2.80
N VAL A 103 -8.17 -8.98 2.28
CA VAL A 103 -8.20 -7.75 1.50
C VAL A 103 -7.24 -7.82 0.32
N LEU A 104 -7.54 -7.05 -0.72
CA LEU A 104 -6.61 -6.81 -1.82
C LEU A 104 -5.57 -5.76 -1.39
N ALA A 105 -4.32 -5.93 -1.77
CA ALA A 105 -3.26 -4.95 -1.55
C ALA A 105 -2.33 -4.88 -2.77
N TYR A 106 -1.59 -3.77 -2.90
CA TYR A 106 -0.59 -3.57 -3.94
C TYR A 106 0.82 -3.70 -3.35
N GLY A 107 1.58 -4.69 -3.82
CA GLY A 107 2.95 -4.92 -3.36
C GLY A 107 3.93 -5.09 -4.51
N LYS A 108 5.21 -5.19 -4.17
CA LYS A 108 6.32 -5.36 -5.09
C LYS A 108 7.01 -6.70 -4.82
N PRO A 109 7.27 -7.51 -5.86
CA PRO A 109 8.10 -8.71 -5.71
C PRO A 109 9.50 -8.32 -5.21
N PRO A 110 10.14 -9.14 -4.35
CA PRO A 110 11.45 -8.83 -3.79
C PRO A 110 12.55 -8.69 -4.85
N GLU A 111 12.42 -9.38 -5.99
CA GLU A 111 13.37 -9.31 -7.10
C GLU A 111 13.46 -7.90 -7.71
N MET A 112 12.43 -7.07 -7.54
CA MET A 112 12.45 -5.68 -8.00
C MET A 112 13.30 -4.76 -7.10
N LEU A 113 13.76 -5.22 -5.93
CA LEU A 113 14.62 -4.43 -5.06
C LEU A 113 16.06 -4.33 -5.56
N GLU A 114 16.54 -5.32 -6.33
CA GLU A 114 17.95 -5.40 -6.74
C GLU A 114 18.39 -4.22 -7.61
N GLU A 115 17.45 -3.61 -8.34
CA GLU A 115 17.72 -2.55 -9.33
C GLU A 115 17.30 -1.15 -8.84
N VAL A 116 16.93 -0.99 -7.56
CA VAL A 116 16.41 0.28 -7.05
C VAL A 116 17.17 0.81 -5.84
N GLN A 117 17.19 2.13 -5.73
CA GLN A 117 17.77 2.80 -4.57
C GLN A 117 16.77 2.84 -3.42
N VAL A 118 17.09 2.17 -2.31
CA VAL A 118 16.36 2.30 -1.04
C VAL A 118 16.79 3.60 -0.36
N MET A 119 15.86 4.53 -0.18
CA MET A 119 16.11 5.79 0.52
C MET A 119 15.93 5.64 2.04
N GLN A 120 14.94 4.84 2.46
CA GLN A 120 14.61 4.63 3.85
C GLN A 120 13.83 3.32 4.03
N GLU A 121 14.12 2.59 5.10
CA GLU A 121 13.29 1.50 5.62
C GLU A 121 12.33 2.04 6.69
N LEU A 122 11.06 1.63 6.61
CA LEU A 122 10.00 2.05 7.52
C LEU A 122 9.64 0.92 8.47
N ALA A 123 9.45 1.26 9.75
CA ALA A 123 9.02 0.32 10.78
C ALA A 123 7.49 0.07 10.72
N GLY A 124 7.00 -0.34 9.56
CA GLY A 124 5.60 -0.73 9.34
C GLY A 124 4.61 0.43 9.14
N GLU A 125 5.05 1.67 9.11
CA GLU A 125 4.12 2.81 8.97
C GLU A 125 4.65 3.90 8.02
N TYR A 126 3.81 4.25 7.03
CA TYR A 126 4.03 5.40 6.15
C TYR A 126 3.25 6.62 6.66
N GLY A 127 3.90 7.44 7.49
CA GLY A 127 3.36 8.70 8.02
C GLY A 127 3.36 9.89 7.04
N LEU A 128 2.81 11.02 7.49
CA LEU A 128 2.71 12.26 6.70
C LEU A 128 4.08 12.89 6.39
N GLU A 129 5.06 12.70 7.28
CA GLU A 129 6.45 13.10 7.08
C GLU A 129 7.09 12.41 5.87
N HIS A 130 6.76 11.14 5.64
CA HIS A 130 7.18 10.41 4.44
C HIS A 130 6.42 10.88 3.21
N ALA A 131 5.13 11.18 3.37
CA ALA A 131 4.28 11.71 2.30
C ALA A 131 4.71 13.09 1.80
N ALA A 132 5.32 13.91 2.66
CA ALA A 132 5.87 15.21 2.29
C ALA A 132 7.07 15.09 1.32
N LEU A 133 7.78 13.96 1.31
CA LEU A 133 8.89 13.68 0.40
C LEU A 133 8.43 13.09 -0.94
N TYR A 134 7.20 12.57 -1.00
CA TYR A 134 6.67 11.87 -2.16
C TYR A 134 6.52 12.78 -3.37
N ARG A 135 6.97 12.29 -4.54
CA ARG A 135 6.76 12.96 -5.83
C ARG A 135 6.00 12.04 -6.76
N SER A 136 4.92 12.50 -7.38
CA SER A 136 4.20 11.73 -8.42
C SER A 136 5.08 11.51 -9.66
N ARG A 137 4.80 10.49 -10.50
CA ARG A 137 5.48 10.32 -11.81
C ARG A 137 5.08 11.42 -12.80
N SER A 138 4.01 12.15 -12.49
CA SER A 138 3.41 13.18 -13.34
C SER A 138 3.94 14.60 -13.08
N ALA A 139 5.01 14.75 -12.29
CA ALA A 139 5.62 16.04 -11.96
C ALA A 139 6.78 16.35 -12.91
#